data_AF-A0A8B6DRN0-F1
#
_entry.id   AF-A0A8B6DRN0-F1
#
_cell.length_a   1.000
_cell.length_b   1.000
_cell.length_c   1.000
_cell.angle_alpha   90.00
_cell.angle_beta   90.00
_cell.angle_gamma   90.00
#
_symmetry.space_group_name_H-M   'P 1'
#
loop_
_entity.id
_entity.type
_entity.pdbx_description
1 polymer ?
#
loop_
_entity_poly.entity_id
_entity_poly.type
_entity_poly.pdbx_seq_one_letter_code
_entity_poly.pdbx_strand_id
1 'polypeptide(L)'
;MSIFILLASCGNYFCAFYGECYIDKVSNGPACRCPLQPCPNGHTPVCGDDGMTYRTQCHLERSSCKEQRRIKNKHPGECKGKEPVHGGWSSWGDWSPCSVSCGAGKKRRFRDCKNPAPSPSGRYCGDSWMQEDNCFIECEQLS
;
A
#
# COMPACT_ATOMS: atom_id res chain seq x y z
N MET A 1 59.47 19.45 -5.58
CA MET A 1 58.25 18.90 -4.94
C MET A 1 57.06 19.55 -5.59
N SER A 2 56.50 18.93 -6.64
CA SER A 2 55.26 19.43 -7.24
C SER A 2 54.11 19.07 -6.30
N ILE A 3 53.62 20.07 -5.58
CA ILE A 3 52.38 19.95 -4.82
C ILE A 3 51.28 19.75 -5.86
N PHE A 4 50.84 18.50 -6.05
CA PHE A 4 49.57 18.22 -6.70
C PHE A 4 48.50 18.85 -5.82
N ILE A 5 48.10 20.09 -6.14
CA ILE A 5 46.86 20.65 -5.61
C ILE A 5 45.77 19.70 -6.12
N LEU A 6 45.28 18.83 -5.22
CA LEU A 6 44.11 18.00 -5.47
C LEU A 6 42.97 18.99 -5.73
N LEU A 7 42.73 19.32 -6.99
CA LEU A 7 41.57 20.11 -7.38
C LEU A 7 40.34 19.35 -6.87
N ALA A 8 39.69 19.90 -5.86
CA ALA A 8 38.43 19.38 -5.35
C ALA A 8 37.46 19.29 -6.53
N SER A 9 37.12 18.06 -6.92
CA SER A 9 36.30 17.79 -8.09
C SER A 9 35.17 16.86 -7.71
N CYS A 10 34.08 16.97 -8.46
CA CYS A 10 32.95 16.05 -8.32
C CYS A 10 33.22 14.67 -8.94
N GLY A 11 34.42 14.39 -9.47
CA GLY A 11 34.70 13.22 -10.30
C GLY A 11 34.31 11.88 -9.68
N ASN A 12 34.45 11.74 -8.36
CA ASN A 12 34.06 10.53 -7.61
C ASN A 12 33.12 10.84 -6.44
N TYR A 13 32.59 12.05 -6.35
CA TYR A 13 31.73 12.45 -5.21
C TYR A 13 30.28 12.03 -5.48
N PHE A 14 29.81 11.01 -4.77
CA PHE A 14 28.48 10.46 -4.96
C PHE A 14 27.43 11.21 -4.14
N CYS A 15 26.45 11.78 -4.82
CA CYS A 15 25.27 12.37 -4.18
C CYS A 15 24.09 11.39 -4.22
N ALA A 16 23.58 11.04 -3.05
CA ALA A 16 22.40 10.19 -2.93
C ALA A 16 21.12 10.92 -3.35
N PHE A 17 20.05 10.15 -3.57
CA PHE A 17 18.68 10.66 -3.74
C PHE A 17 18.52 11.68 -4.87
N TYR A 18 19.20 11.46 -6.01
CA TYR A 18 19.21 12.40 -7.15
C TYR A 18 19.83 13.77 -6.83
N GLY A 19 20.66 13.85 -5.79
CA GLY A 19 21.48 15.04 -5.56
C GLY A 19 22.50 15.23 -6.69
N GLU A 20 22.78 16.49 -7.00
CA GLU A 20 23.83 16.90 -7.91
C GLU A 20 25.04 17.40 -7.11
N CYS A 21 26.22 16.95 -7.49
CA CYS A 21 27.46 17.45 -6.91
C CYS A 21 27.77 18.85 -7.45
N TYR A 22 28.23 19.74 -6.57
CA TYR A 22 28.78 21.04 -6.91
C TYR A 22 30.00 21.34 -6.02
N ILE A 23 30.85 22.28 -6.46
CA ILE A 23 31.97 22.75 -5.63
C ILE A 23 31.47 23.91 -4.76
N ASP A 24 31.48 23.71 -3.45
CA ASP A 24 31.21 24.76 -2.48
C ASP A 24 32.43 25.66 -2.33
N LYS A 25 32.22 26.96 -2.57
CA LYS A 25 33.28 27.98 -2.53
C LYS A 25 33.74 28.29 -1.11
N VAL A 26 32.93 27.97 -0.10
CA VAL A 26 33.26 28.22 1.31
C VAL A 26 34.19 27.14 1.85
N SER A 27 33.80 25.88 1.67
CA SER A 27 34.63 24.74 2.08
C SER A 27 35.73 24.38 1.08
N ASN A 28 35.70 24.97 -0.13
CA ASN A 28 36.58 24.63 -1.26
C ASN A 28 36.57 23.12 -1.57
N GLY A 29 35.39 22.50 -1.42
CA GLY A 29 35.17 21.05 -1.47
C GLY A 29 33.89 20.67 -2.21
N PRO A 30 33.74 19.39 -2.62
CA PRO A 30 32.50 18.91 -3.22
C PRO A 30 31.39 18.81 -2.17
N ALA A 31 30.19 19.23 -2.56
CA ALA A 31 28.97 19.17 -1.76
C ALA A 31 27.78 18.74 -2.63
N CYS A 32 26.71 18.26 -2.00
CA CYS A 32 25.49 17.85 -2.69
C CYS A 32 24.40 18.91 -2.55
N ARG A 33 23.66 19.13 -3.63
CA ARG A 33 22.42 19.92 -3.63
C ARG A 33 21.37 19.27 -4.50
N CYS A 34 20.12 19.64 -4.32
CA CYS A 34 19.07 19.17 -5.22
C CYS A 34 19.14 19.88 -6.57
N PRO A 35 18.68 19.23 -7.66
CA PRO A 35 18.62 19.84 -8.98
C PRO A 35 17.90 21.20 -8.93
N LEU A 36 18.60 22.26 -9.31
CA LEU A 36 18.09 23.64 -9.26
C LEU A 36 17.35 24.05 -10.53
N GLN A 37 17.58 23.34 -11.65
CA GLN A 37 16.95 23.65 -12.94
C GLN A 37 15.43 23.54 -12.84
N PRO A 38 14.66 24.57 -13.23
CA PRO A 38 13.20 24.48 -13.18
C PRO A 38 12.72 23.27 -13.98
N CYS A 39 11.75 22.54 -13.44
CA CYS A 39 11.22 21.40 -14.16
C CYS A 39 10.45 21.91 -15.38
N PRO A 40 10.58 21.27 -16.57
CA PRO A 40 9.82 21.66 -17.75
C PRO A 40 8.32 21.71 -17.48
N ASN A 41 7.62 22.65 -18.13
CA ASN A 41 6.16 22.72 -18.10
C ASN A 41 5.60 21.55 -18.91
N GLY A 42 5.30 20.45 -18.24
CA GLY A 42 4.72 19.24 -18.82
C GLY A 42 3.83 18.51 -17.82
N HIS A 43 2.84 17.78 -18.33
CA HIS A 43 2.00 16.86 -17.57
C HIS A 43 2.25 15.45 -18.07
N THR A 44 3.33 14.85 -17.58
CA THR A 44 3.69 13.45 -17.85
C THR A 44 3.85 12.74 -16.51
N PRO A 45 2.73 12.41 -15.84
CA PRO A 45 2.78 11.93 -14.47
C PRO A 45 3.52 10.61 -14.36
N VAL A 46 4.12 10.39 -13.19
CA VAL A 46 4.81 9.14 -12.84
C VAL A 46 4.40 8.72 -11.44
N CYS A 47 4.29 7.41 -11.22
CA CYS A 47 4.00 6.85 -9.91
C CYS A 47 5.32 6.50 -9.22
N GLY A 48 5.56 7.06 -8.04
CA GLY A 48 6.67 6.68 -7.19
C GLY A 48 6.46 5.30 -6.56
N ASP A 49 7.56 4.64 -6.17
CA ASP A 49 7.54 3.42 -5.36
C ASP A 49 7.00 3.64 -3.95
N ASP A 50 6.87 4.89 -3.55
CA ASP A 50 6.22 5.37 -2.34
C ASP A 50 4.70 5.50 -2.46
N GLY A 51 4.14 5.24 -3.64
CA GLY A 51 2.71 5.35 -3.91
C GLY A 51 2.21 6.77 -4.13
N MET A 52 3.10 7.75 -4.28
CA MET A 52 2.75 9.13 -4.59
C MET A 52 2.84 9.42 -6.08
N THR A 53 1.86 10.13 -6.62
CA THR A 53 1.88 10.61 -8.00
C THR A 53 2.71 11.90 -8.09
N TYR A 54 3.69 11.91 -8.98
CA TYR A 54 4.48 13.09 -9.31
C TYR A 54 4.11 13.62 -10.69
N ARG A 55 4.02 14.94 -10.82
CA ARG A 55 3.62 15.63 -12.07
C ARG A 55 4.50 15.25 -13.27
N THR A 56 5.81 15.11 -13.04
CA THR A 56 6.80 14.64 -14.01
C THR A 56 7.96 13.93 -13.30
N GLN A 57 8.80 13.21 -14.05
CA GLN A 57 10.03 12.59 -13.54
C GLN A 57 10.93 13.60 -12.80
N CYS A 58 11.12 14.81 -13.34
CA CYS A 58 11.90 15.88 -12.68
C CYS A 58 11.37 16.24 -11.29
N HIS A 59 10.04 16.26 -11.12
CA HIS A 59 9.43 16.54 -9.81
C HIS A 59 9.67 15.38 -8.83
N LEU A 60 9.62 14.12 -9.29
CA LEU A 60 9.96 12.95 -8.48
C LEU A 60 11.40 13.01 -7.98
N GLU A 61 12.37 13.25 -8.87
CA GLU A 61 13.79 13.30 -8.52
C GLU A 61 14.11 14.45 -7.55
N ARG A 62 13.51 15.62 -7.78
CA ARG A 62 13.63 16.75 -6.86
C ARG A 62 13.03 16.45 -5.48
N SER A 63 11.87 15.80 -5.41
CA SER A 63 11.26 15.39 -4.13
C SER A 63 12.10 14.32 -3.43
N SER A 64 12.60 13.33 -4.16
CA SER A 64 13.54 12.33 -3.65
C SER A 64 14.75 12.99 -2.97
N CYS A 65 15.34 13.99 -3.62
CA CYS A 65 16.46 14.74 -3.05
C CYS A 65 16.05 15.55 -1.82
N LYS A 66 14.96 16.32 -1.90
CA LYS A 66 14.52 17.19 -0.79
C LYS A 66 14.14 16.40 0.46
N GLU A 67 13.53 15.24 0.28
CA GLU A 67 13.13 14.34 1.37
C GLU A 67 14.26 13.40 1.83
N GLN A 68 15.42 13.43 1.16
CA GLN A 68 16.54 12.52 1.42
C GLN A 68 16.10 11.05 1.45
N ARG A 69 15.22 10.69 0.50
CA ARG A 69 14.62 9.35 0.39
C ARG A 69 14.75 8.87 -1.04
N ARG A 70 15.08 7.60 -1.25
CA ARG A 70 15.28 7.03 -2.59
C ARG A 70 13.94 6.64 -3.21
N ILE A 71 13.22 7.62 -3.71
CA ILE A 71 11.94 7.44 -4.40
C ILE A 71 12.26 7.07 -5.84
N LYS A 72 11.87 5.88 -6.29
CA LYS A 72 12.06 5.45 -7.68
C LYS A 72 10.75 5.56 -8.43
N ASN A 73 10.84 5.82 -9.73
CA ASN A 73 9.69 5.65 -10.60
C ASN A 73 9.31 4.16 -10.65
N LYS A 74 8.10 3.84 -10.16
CA LYS A 74 7.52 2.51 -10.18
C LYS A 74 6.90 2.19 -11.54
N HIS A 75 6.11 3.12 -12.07
CA HIS A 75 5.57 3.03 -13.44
C HIS A 75 5.17 4.42 -13.98
N PRO A 76 5.07 4.58 -15.31
CA PRO A 76 4.50 5.77 -15.94
C PRO A 76 3.02 5.96 -15.58
N GLY A 77 2.55 7.21 -15.61
CA GLY A 77 1.18 7.58 -15.26
C GLY A 77 1.00 7.88 -13.78
N GLU A 78 -0.24 8.22 -13.40
CA GLU A 78 -0.58 8.43 -11.99
C GLU A 78 -0.56 7.12 -11.20
N CYS A 79 -0.24 7.17 -9.91
CA CYS A 79 -0.46 6.03 -9.04
C CYS A 79 -1.94 5.68 -9.02
N LYS A 80 -2.25 4.42 -9.33
CA LYS A 80 -3.57 3.88 -9.02
C LYS A 80 -3.67 3.76 -7.50
N GLY A 81 -4.77 4.25 -6.92
CA GLY A 81 -5.11 3.91 -5.54
C GLY A 81 -5.13 2.39 -5.38
N LYS A 82 -4.91 1.90 -4.16
CA LYS A 82 -5.10 0.47 -3.89
C LYS A 82 -6.51 0.11 -4.36
N GLU A 83 -6.61 -0.85 -5.28
CA GLU A 83 -7.91 -1.32 -5.74
C GLU A 83 -8.74 -1.72 -4.52
N PRO A 84 -10.02 -1.34 -4.47
CA PRO A 84 -10.86 -1.68 -3.33
C PRO A 84 -10.90 -3.20 -3.14
N VAL A 85 -10.43 -3.67 -1.99
CA VAL A 85 -10.67 -5.06 -1.60
C VAL A 85 -12.14 -5.15 -1.23
N HIS A 86 -12.91 -5.89 -2.03
CA HIS A 86 -14.30 -6.22 -1.71
C HIS A 86 -14.35 -7.32 -0.65
N GLY A 87 -15.35 -7.25 0.23
CA GLY A 87 -15.51 -8.21 1.31
C GLY A 87 -15.89 -9.59 0.80
N GLY A 88 -15.31 -10.63 1.42
CA GLY A 88 -15.65 -12.02 1.18
C GLY A 88 -16.19 -12.68 2.44
N TRP A 89 -17.10 -13.64 2.24
CA TRP A 89 -17.63 -14.44 3.33
C TRP A 89 -16.55 -15.34 3.93
N SER A 90 -16.47 -15.35 5.26
CA SER A 90 -15.78 -16.42 5.98
C SER A 90 -16.45 -17.77 5.69
N SER A 91 -15.74 -18.84 6.01
CA SER A 91 -16.40 -20.13 6.20
C SER A 91 -17.58 -19.97 7.18
N TRP A 92 -18.61 -20.78 6.97
CA TRP A 92 -19.69 -20.89 7.92
C TRP A 92 -19.15 -21.35 9.27
N GLY A 93 -19.63 -20.74 10.35
CA GLY A 93 -19.48 -21.28 11.68
C GLY A 93 -20.28 -22.56 11.86
N ASP A 94 -20.08 -23.21 13.00
CA ASP A 94 -20.82 -24.42 13.35
C ASP A 94 -22.33 -24.14 13.49
N TRP A 95 -23.12 -25.18 13.27
CA TRP A 95 -24.54 -25.13 13.57
C TRP A 95 -24.75 -25.00 15.08
N SER A 96 -25.70 -24.16 15.46
CA SER A 96 -26.23 -24.13 16.82
C SER A 96 -26.82 -25.51 17.17
N PRO A 97 -26.96 -25.81 18.47
CA PRO A 97 -27.85 -26.87 18.91
C PRO A 97 -29.26 -26.69 18.31
N CYS A 98 -30.00 -27.79 18.24
CA CYS A 98 -31.40 -27.74 17.82
C CYS A 98 -32.22 -26.92 18.83
N SER A 99 -33.22 -26.18 18.34
CA SER A 99 -34.08 -25.34 19.18
C SER A 99 -34.91 -26.12 20.21
N VAL A 100 -34.99 -27.44 20.05
CA VAL A 100 -35.70 -28.37 20.92
C VAL A 100 -34.72 -29.43 21.42
N SER A 101 -35.02 -30.03 22.57
CA SER A 101 -34.28 -31.18 23.10
C SER A 101 -34.71 -32.51 22.49
N CYS A 102 -35.93 -32.59 21.93
CA CYS A 102 -36.41 -33.72 21.15
C CYS A 102 -37.54 -33.26 20.20
N GLY A 103 -37.81 -34.05 19.16
CA GLY A 103 -38.74 -33.73 18.08
C GLY A 103 -38.13 -32.85 16.98
N ALA A 104 -39.00 -32.28 16.15
CA ALA A 104 -38.62 -31.37 15.09
C ALA A 104 -38.32 -29.97 15.63
N GLY A 105 -37.19 -29.40 15.19
CA GLY A 105 -36.77 -28.05 15.54
C GLY A 105 -35.96 -27.39 14.44
N LYS A 106 -35.31 -26.28 14.79
CA LYS A 106 -34.48 -25.48 13.89
C LYS A 106 -33.10 -25.27 14.48
N LYS A 107 -32.08 -25.25 13.61
CA LYS A 107 -30.70 -24.90 13.94
C LYS A 107 -30.28 -23.72 13.07
N ARG A 108 -29.33 -22.91 13.57
CA ARG A 108 -28.84 -21.72 12.87
C ARG A 108 -27.31 -21.72 12.83
N ARG A 109 -26.73 -21.13 11.80
CA ARG A 109 -25.30 -20.85 11.73
C ARG A 109 -25.05 -19.48 11.13
N PHE A 110 -23.87 -18.95 11.40
CA PHE A 110 -23.50 -17.58 11.05
C PHE A 110 -22.17 -17.55 10.32
N ARG A 111 -21.95 -16.50 9.53
CA ARG A 111 -20.66 -16.20 8.89
C ARG A 111 -20.46 -14.69 8.83
N ASP A 112 -19.21 -14.28 8.74
CA ASP A 112 -18.81 -12.88 8.73
C ASP A 112 -18.26 -12.47 7.38
N CYS A 113 -18.41 -11.20 7.01
CA CYS A 113 -17.79 -10.64 5.81
C CYS A 113 -16.35 -10.18 6.09
N LYS A 114 -15.48 -11.13 6.43
CA LYS A 114 -14.09 -10.83 6.85
C LYS A 114 -13.02 -11.64 6.12
N ASN A 115 -13.38 -12.40 5.09
CA ASN A 115 -12.45 -13.25 4.35
C ASN A 115 -12.55 -13.07 2.81
N PRO A 116 -11.92 -12.03 2.24
CA PRO A 116 -11.14 -10.98 2.93
C PRO A 116 -12.03 -9.91 3.58
N ALA A 117 -11.46 -9.15 4.52
CA ALA A 117 -12.13 -7.97 5.06
C ALA A 117 -12.17 -6.84 4.01
N PRO A 118 -13.31 -6.15 3.87
CA PRO A 118 -13.43 -5.07 2.90
C PRO A 118 -12.54 -3.89 3.29
N SER A 119 -11.87 -3.31 2.29
CA SER A 119 -11.20 -2.01 2.44
C SER A 119 -12.22 -0.88 2.67
N PRO A 120 -11.82 0.32 3.14
CA PRO A 120 -12.75 1.45 3.34
C PRO A 120 -13.57 1.84 2.11
N SER A 121 -13.02 1.62 0.91
CA SER A 121 -13.71 1.87 -0.37
C SER A 121 -14.26 0.58 -1.00
N GLY A 122 -14.14 -0.55 -0.31
CA GLY A 122 -14.61 -1.87 -0.72
C GLY A 122 -16.13 -2.00 -0.63
N ARG A 123 -16.66 -3.01 -1.31
CA ARG A 123 -18.09 -3.37 -1.17
C ARG A 123 -18.19 -4.36 -0.03
N TYR A 124 -19.19 -4.19 0.83
CA TYR A 124 -19.53 -5.18 1.85
C TYR A 124 -20.28 -6.36 1.22
N CYS A 125 -20.32 -7.49 1.92
CA CYS A 125 -21.12 -8.64 1.52
C CYS A 125 -22.62 -8.30 1.63
N GLY A 126 -23.49 -9.02 0.92
CA GLY A 126 -24.94 -8.87 1.07
C GLY A 126 -25.49 -9.47 2.38
N ASP A 127 -26.79 -9.75 2.42
CA ASP A 127 -27.49 -10.10 3.67
C ASP A 127 -27.48 -11.60 4.05
N SER A 128 -26.58 -12.38 3.45
CA SER A 128 -26.52 -13.83 3.66
C SER A 128 -25.61 -14.24 4.81
N TRP A 129 -25.67 -13.53 5.93
CA TRP A 129 -24.83 -13.74 7.12
C TRP A 129 -25.35 -14.86 8.05
N MET A 130 -26.66 -15.14 8.01
CA MET A 130 -27.31 -16.19 8.80
C MET A 130 -27.93 -17.24 7.88
N GLN A 131 -27.80 -18.51 8.26
CA GLN A 131 -28.55 -19.60 7.67
C GLN A 131 -29.33 -20.35 8.75
N GLU A 132 -30.56 -20.74 8.41
CA GLU A 132 -31.41 -21.60 9.23
C GLU A 132 -31.67 -22.91 8.47
N ASP A 133 -31.72 -24.02 9.20
CA ASP A 133 -32.04 -25.34 8.68
C ASP A 133 -32.83 -26.13 9.71
N ASN A 134 -33.55 -27.15 9.25
CA ASN A 134 -34.33 -28.02 10.12
C ASN A 134 -33.41 -29.03 10.85
N CYS A 135 -33.81 -29.44 12.03
CA CYS A 135 -33.19 -30.52 12.79
C CYS A 135 -34.27 -31.41 13.41
N PHE A 136 -33.91 -32.67 13.64
CA PHE A 136 -34.77 -33.62 14.33
C PHE A 136 -33.91 -34.35 15.36
N ILE A 137 -34.38 -34.37 16.60
CA ILE A 137 -33.78 -35.16 17.68
C ILE A 137 -34.82 -36.19 18.10
N GLU A 138 -34.50 -37.47 18.11
CA GLU A 138 -35.44 -38.52 18.51
C GLU A 138 -35.85 -38.34 19.99
N CYS A 139 -37.16 -38.34 20.27
CA CYS A 139 -37.66 -38.35 21.64
C CYS A 139 -37.60 -39.79 22.16
N GLU A 140 -36.83 -40.04 23.21
CA GLU A 140 -37.00 -41.26 23.99
C GLU A 140 -38.39 -41.21 24.61
N GLN A 141 -39.30 -42.00 24.04
CA GLN A 141 -40.59 -42.25 24.66
C GLN A 141 -40.29 -42.98 25.97
N LEU A 142 -40.55 -42.33 27.11
CA LEU A 142 -40.75 -43.04 28.36
C LEU A 142 -41.94 -43.99 28.11
N SER A 143 -41.61 -45.25 27.80
CA SER A 143 -42.54 -46.37 27.71
C SER A 143 -42.99 -46.78 29.10
#